data_AF-H6RTN6-F1
#
_entry.id   AF-H6RTN6-F1
#
_cell.length_a   1.000
_cell.length_b   1.000
_cell.length_c   1.000
_cell.angle_alpha   90.00
_cell.angle_beta   90.00
_cell.angle_gamma   90.00
#
_symmetry.space_group_name_H-M   'P 1'
#
loop_
_entity.id
_entity.type
_entity.pdbx_description
1 polymer ?
#
loop_
_entity_poly.entity_id
_entity_poly.type
_entity_poly.pdbx_seq_one_letter_code
_entity_poly.pdbx_strand_id
1 'polypeptide(L)' 'MLQPDWLTLSTCVVAFTSTSARKTSFRPVVEIADQQTLVMCDQLATVDVDRLTELAGFLTLDEMQRVGEALSLILDL' A
#
# COMPACT_ATOMS: atom_id res chain seq x y z
N MET A 1 -5.28 -0.25 -0.60
CA MET A 1 -5.73 -1.17 0.46
C MET A 1 -4.89 -2.44 0.38
N LEU A 2 -4.54 -3.08 1.51
CA LEU A 2 -3.73 -4.32 1.51
C LEU A 2 -4.55 -5.60 1.64
N GLN A 3 -5.85 -5.48 1.88
CA GLN A 3 -6.78 -6.59 2.01
C GLN A 3 -7.42 -6.94 0.67
N PRO A 4 -7.84 -8.20 0.47
CA PRO A 4 -8.53 -8.59 -0.75
C PRO A 4 -9.97 -8.06 -0.78
N ASP A 5 -10.48 -7.77 -1.97
CA ASP A 5 -11.79 -7.12 -2.16
C ASP A 5 -12.99 -7.97 -1.67
N TRP A 6 -12.83 -9.29 -1.54
CA TRP A 6 -13.86 -10.18 -1.00
C TRP A 6 -13.97 -10.13 0.54
N LEU A 7 -13.00 -9.54 1.23
CA LEU A 7 -12.98 -9.44 2.68
C LEU A 7 -13.76 -8.19 3.13
N THR A 8 -15.04 -8.37 3.46
CA THR A 8 -15.89 -7.28 3.94
C THR A 8 -15.70 -7.06 5.44
N LEU A 9 -14.92 -6.04 5.80
CA LEU A 9 -14.70 -5.60 7.17
C LEU A 9 -15.07 -4.12 7.33
N SER A 10 -15.36 -3.68 8.55
CA SER A 10 -15.57 -2.27 8.88
C SER A 10 -14.27 -1.46 8.92
N THR A 11 -13.11 -2.14 8.94
CA THR A 11 -11.80 -1.51 8.92
C THR A 11 -10.87 -2.23 7.97
N CYS A 12 -9.98 -1.48 7.32
CA CYS A 12 -8.94 -2.05 6.47
C CYS A 12 -7.53 -1.65 6.88
N VAL A 13 -6.57 -2.51 6.56
CA VAL A 13 -5.13 -2.20 6.70
C VAL A 13 -4.65 -1.47 5.46
N VAL A 14 -3.98 -0.34 5.67
CA VAL A 14 -3.40 0.50 4.63
C VAL A 14 -1.90 0.69 4.87
N ALA A 15 -1.15 0.77 3.79
CA ALA A 15 0.17 1.38 3.77
C ALA A 15 0.04 2.79 3.20
N PHE A 16 0.75 3.76 3.78
CA PHE A 16 0.79 5.12 3.24
C PHE A 16 1.74 5.23 2.06
N THR A 17 1.61 6.29 1.25
CA THR A 17 2.56 6.60 0.19
C THR A 17 3.20 7.97 0.39
N SER A 18 4.41 8.16 -0.13
CA SER A 18 5.11 9.45 -0.07
C SER A 18 6.07 9.65 -1.24
N THR A 19 6.01 10.83 -1.86
CA THR A 19 6.94 11.28 -2.90
C THR A 19 8.28 11.77 -2.34
N SER A 20 8.36 12.02 -1.03
CA SER A 20 9.53 12.55 -0.35
C SER A 20 10.24 11.54 0.56
N ALA A 21 9.70 10.32 0.68
CA ALA A 21 10.32 9.29 1.50
C ALA A 21 11.68 8.86 0.93
N ARG A 22 12.56 8.38 1.82
CA ARG A 22 13.83 7.74 1.41
C ARG A 22 13.54 6.36 0.83
N LYS A 23 14.22 6.04 -0.29
CA LYS A 23 14.17 4.71 -0.93
C LYS A 23 14.80 3.66 -0.03
N THR A 24 14.13 2.52 0.13
CA THR A 24 14.61 1.34 0.85
C THR A 24 14.08 0.07 0.14
N SER A 25 14.61 -1.10 0.49
CA SER A 25 14.15 -2.39 -0.06
C SER A 25 12.67 -2.66 0.25
N PHE A 26 12.16 -2.15 1.37
CA PHE A 26 10.78 -2.29 1.80
C PHE A 26 9.89 -1.09 1.45
N ARG A 27 10.35 -0.20 0.56
CA ARG A 27 9.56 0.93 0.05
C ARG A 27 9.52 0.91 -1.46
N PRO A 28 8.71 0.02 -2.07
CA PRO A 28 8.64 -0.10 -3.51
C PRO A 28 8.06 1.17 -4.14
N VAL A 29 8.55 1.51 -5.34
CA VAL A 29 8.02 2.60 -6.16
C VAL A 29 6.75 2.12 -6.86
N VAL A 30 5.69 2.91 -6.81
CA VAL A 30 4.43 2.67 -7.55
C VAL A 30 4.01 3.96 -8.26
N GLU A 31 3.15 3.83 -9.25
CA GLU A 31 2.52 4.96 -9.93
C GLU A 31 1.07 5.12 -9.48
N ILE A 32 0.73 6.32 -8.98
CA ILE A 32 -0.64 6.66 -8.56
C ILE A 32 -0.97 8.02 -9.17
N ALA A 33 -2.08 8.10 -9.91
CA ALA A 33 -2.51 9.31 -10.60
C ALA A 33 -1.37 9.95 -11.43
N ASP A 34 -0.72 9.13 -12.27
CA ASP A 34 0.42 9.51 -13.13
C ASP A 34 1.65 10.07 -12.38
N GLN A 35 1.75 9.80 -11.08
CA GLN A 35 2.85 10.26 -10.24
C GLN A 35 3.53 9.09 -9.51
N GLN A 36 4.86 9.01 -9.66
CA GLN A 36 5.65 8.05 -8.90
C GLN A 36 5.70 8.40 -7.41
N THR A 37 5.44 7.41 -6.57
CA THR A 37 5.47 7.53 -5.11
C THR A 37 6.02 6.25 -4.48
N LEU A 38 6.52 6.32 -3.26
CA LEU A 38 6.99 5.15 -2.52
C LEU A 38 5.88 4.65 -1.60
N VAL A 39 5.57 3.36 -1.66
CA VAL A 39 4.72 2.70 -0.66
C VAL A 39 5.54 2.52 0.61
N MET A 40 5.09 3.09 1.73
CA MET A 40 5.77 3.02 3.02
C MET A 40 5.31 1.77 3.77
N CYS A 41 5.81 0.58 3.37
CA CYS A 41 5.38 -0.69 3.99
C CYS A 41 5.75 -0.81 5.48
N ASP A 42 6.67 0.03 5.96
CA ASP A 42 7.01 0.20 7.37
C ASP A 42 6.05 1.15 8.13
N GLN A 43 5.08 1.75 7.43
CA GLN A 43 4.05 2.62 8.00
C GLN A 43 2.66 2.09 7.64
N LEU A 44 2.19 1.16 8.48
CA LEU A 44 0.87 0.54 8.35
C LEU A 44 -0.10 1.16 9.36
N ALA A 45 -1.37 1.25 8.97
CA ALA A 45 -2.45 1.65 9.86
C ALA A 45 -3.73 0.88 9.56
N THR A 46 -4.58 0.75 10.58
CA THR A 46 -5.97 0.31 10.43
C THR A 46 -6.85 1.55 10.34
N VAL A 47 -7.65 1.65 9.29
CA VAL A 47 -8.59 2.76 9.08
C VAL A 47 -10.00 2.23 8.87
N ASP A 48 -10.99 3.02 9.30
CA ASP A 48 -12.39 2.78 8.97
C ASP A 48 -12.58 2.89 7.45
N VAL A 49 -13.25 1.90 6.85
CA VAL A 49 -13.47 1.84 5.41
C VAL A 49 -14.33 3.02 4.94
N ASP A 50 -15.26 3.49 5.76
CA ASP A 50 -16.15 4.61 5.42
C ASP A 50 -15.39 5.96 5.35
N ARG A 51 -14.14 6.01 5.83
CA ARG A 51 -13.26 7.17 5.70
C ARG A 51 -12.45 7.19 4.40
N LEU A 52 -12.45 6.09 3.65
CA LEU A 52 -11.84 6.01 2.33
C LEU A 52 -12.87 6.44 1.29
N THR A 53 -12.68 7.63 0.72
CA THR A 53 -13.67 8.24 -0.17
C THR A 53 -13.37 7.94 -1.64
N GLU A 54 -12.26 8.46 -2.15
CA GLU A 54 -11.95 8.46 -3.56
C GLU A 54 -10.95 7.36 -3.90
N LEU A 55 -11.34 6.51 -4.86
CA LEU A 55 -10.45 5.51 -5.44
C LEU A 55 -9.53 6.19 -6.46
N ALA A 56 -8.23 6.25 -6.14
CA ALA A 56 -7.22 6.81 -7.04
C ALA A 56 -6.76 5.84 -8.15
N GLY A 57 -7.13 4.57 -8.07
CA GLY A 57 -6.76 3.52 -9.01
C GLY A 57 -6.37 2.21 -8.32
N PHE A 58 -5.84 1.28 -9.11
CA PHE A 58 -5.33 -0.01 -8.65
C PHE A 58 -3.86 -0.13 -9.00
N LEU A 59 -3.10 -0.78 -8.12
CA LEU A 59 -1.75 -1.19 -8.44
C LEU A 59 -1.79 -2.24 -9.55
N THR A 60 -0.79 -2.20 -10.43
CA THR A 60 -0.54 -3.29 -11.37
C THR A 60 -0.11 -4.55 -10.61
N LEU A 61 -0.18 -5.71 -11.29
CA LEU A 61 0.22 -6.99 -10.69
C LEU A 61 1.68 -6.97 -10.19
N ASP A 62 2.59 -6.37 -10.96
CA ASP A 62 4.00 -6.24 -10.60
C ASP A 62 4.20 -5.34 -9.37
N GLU A 63 3.50 -4.22 -9.32
CA GLU A 63 3.51 -3.33 -8.15
C GLU A 63 2.96 -4.02 -6.90
N MET A 64 1.85 -4.76 -7.03
CA MET A 64 1.29 -5.55 -5.94
C MET A 64 2.28 -6.61 -5.45
N GLN A 65 2.97 -7.30 -6.36
CA GLN A 65 3.96 -8.30 -6.00
C GLN A 65 5.13 -7.68 -5.22
N ARG A 66 5.67 -6.55 -5.69
CA ARG A 66 6.74 -5.82 -4.98
C ARG A 66 6.30 -5.30 -3.61
N VAL A 67 5.05 -4.89 -3.46
CA VAL A 67 4.47 -4.52 -2.16
C VAL A 67 4.37 -5.75 -1.24
N GLY A 68 3.93 -6.89 -1.76
CA GLY A 68 3.88 -8.16 -1.01
C GLY A 68 5.26 -8.59 -0.50
N GLU A 69 6.28 -8.57 -1.36
CA GLU A 69 7.67 -8.88 -0.99
C GLU A 69 8.22 -7.93 0.09
N ALA A 70 7.95 -6.63 -0.06
CA ALA A 70 8.32 -5.62 0.93
C ALA A 70 7.64 -5.81 2.29
N LEU A 71 6.36 -6.21 2.29
CA LEU A 71 5.62 -6.52 3.51
C LEU A 71 6.17 -7.78 4.19
N SER A 72 6.45 -8.84 3.43
CA SER A 72 7.10 -10.05 3.96
C SER A 72 8.43 -9.74 4.63
N LEU A 73 9.24 -8.85 4.05
CA LEU A 73 10.51 -8.42 4.66
C LEU A 73 10.32 -7.72 6.02
N ILE A 74 9.31 -6.86 6.14
CA ILE A 74 9.07 -6.06 7.36
C ILE A 74 8.37 -6.86 8.45
N LEU A 75 7.47 -7.76 8.05
CA LEU A 75 6.64 -8.53 8.97
C LEU A 75 7.25 -9.90 9.34
N ASP A 76 8.38 -10.26 8.71
CA ASP A 76 9.04 -11.57 8.87
C ASP A 76 8.08 -12.74 8.55
N LEU A 77 7.39 -12.62 7.40
CA LEU A 77 6.36 -13.55 6.89
C LEU A 77 6.83 -14.35 5.68
#